data_AF-A0A7C6RJ39-F1
#
_entry.id   AF-A0A7C6RJ39-F1
#
_cell.length_a   1.000
_cell.length_b   1.000
_cell.length_c   1.000
_cell.angle_alpha   90.00
_cell.angle_beta   90.00
_cell.angle_gamma   90.00
#
_symmetry.space_group_name_H-M   'P 1'
#
loop_
_entity.id
_entity.type
_entity.pdbx_description
1 polymer ?
#
loop_
_entity_poly.entity_id
_entity_poly.type
_entity_poly.pdbx_seq_one_letter_code
_entity_poly.pdbx_strand_id
1 'polypeptide(L)' 'MNTRLALLAGLLGLSLTGCGGHEVVRPTVDVSIGQQLIDLKRARESGALSQREYERQRKRLIDSVE' A
#
# COMPACT_ATOMS: atom_id res chain seq x y z
N MET A 1 21.77 -23.99 42.35
CA MET A 1 21.54 -23.04 41.24
C MET A 1 20.11 -22.52 41.33
N ASN A 2 19.98 -21.19 41.39
CA ASN A 2 18.82 -20.48 41.91
C ASN A 2 17.58 -20.62 41.00
N THR A 3 16.58 -21.38 41.44
CA THR A 3 15.28 -21.54 40.77
C THR A 3 14.55 -20.21 40.53
N ARG A 4 14.87 -19.17 41.32
CA ARG A 4 14.37 -17.80 41.14
C ARG A 4 14.88 -17.12 39.86
N LEU A 5 16.09 -17.45 39.38
CA LEU A 5 16.62 -16.91 38.13
C LEU A 5 15.92 -17.53 36.90
N ALA A 6 15.51 -18.79 36.98
CA ALA A 6 14.82 -19.48 35.88
C ALA A 6 13.41 -18.90 35.62
N LEU A 7 12.70 -18.49 36.68
CA LEU A 7 11.37 -17.87 36.58
C LEU A 7 11.42 -16.43 36.00
N LEU A 8 12.49 -15.68 36.28
CA LEU A 8 12.68 -14.33 35.74
C LEU A 8 13.08 -14.33 34.25
N ALA A 9 13.78 -15.36 33.78
CA ALA A 9 14.15 -15.49 32.37
C ALA A 9 12.97 -15.87 31.46
N GLY A 10 11.93 -16.53 31.99
CA GLY A 10 10.74 -16.92 31.23
C GLY A 10 9.82 -15.75 30.88
N LEU A 11 9.78 -14.68 31.70
CA LEU A 11 8.85 -13.57 31.54
C LEU A 11 9.27 -12.57 30.44
N LEU A 12 10.54 -12.54 30.05
CA LEU A 12 11.05 -11.64 28.99
C LEU A 12 10.85 -12.17 27.56
N GLY A 13 10.46 -13.44 27.39
CA GLY A 13 10.37 -14.08 26.07
C GLY A 13 9.08 -13.84 25.30
N LEU A 14 8.03 -13.28 25.92
CA LEU A 14 6.71 -13.15 25.28
C LEU A 14 6.49 -11.82 24.52
N SER A 15 7.44 -10.90 24.54
CA SER A 15 7.25 -9.55 23.98
C SER A 15 7.42 -9.46 22.45
N LEU A 16 7.69 -10.56 21.76
CA LEU A 16 8.02 -10.58 20.33
C LEU A 16 6.98 -11.27 19.45
N THR A 17 5.76 -11.53 19.96
CA THR A 17 4.66 -11.97 19.08
C THR A 17 4.32 -10.84 18.11
N GLY A 18 4.68 -11.08 16.85
CA GLY A 18 4.82 -10.08 15.81
C GLY A 18 3.65 -9.14 15.65
N CYS A 19 3.97 -7.88 15.37
CA CYS A 19 3.15 -7.07 14.47
C CYS A 19 3.09 -7.79 13.13
N GLY A 20 2.17 -8.75 13.01
CA GLY A 20 1.78 -9.33 11.73
C GLY A 20 1.27 -8.18 10.88
N GLY A 21 2.02 -7.84 9.83
CA GLY A 21 1.56 -6.94 8.80
C GLY A 21 0.25 -7.49 8.27
N HIS A 22 -0.86 -6.85 8.61
CA HIS A 22 -2.14 -7.21 8.03
C HIS A 22 -2.02 -6.85 6.56
N GLU A 23 -1.94 -7.86 5.70
CA GLU A 23 -2.08 -7.64 4.27
C GLU A 23 -3.49 -7.10 4.08
N VAL A 24 -3.58 -5.79 3.85
CA VAL A 24 -4.83 -5.16 3.48
C VAL A 24 -5.11 -5.69 2.09
N VAL A 25 -5.90 -6.77 2.03
CA VAL A 25 -6.54 -7.23 0.80
C VAL A 25 -7.45 -6.09 0.38
N ARG A 26 -6.87 -5.17 -0.40
CA ARG A 26 -7.62 -4.09 -1.02
C ARG A 26 -8.53 -4.82 -2.01
N PRO A 27 -9.87 -4.75 -1.86
CA PRO A 27 -10.73 -5.26 -2.89
C PRO A 27 -10.29 -4.60 -4.19
N THR A 28 -9.92 -5.42 -5.16
CA THR A 28 -9.55 -4.96 -6.49
C THR A 28 -10.84 -4.39 -7.08
N VAL A 29 -11.07 -3.10 -6.86
CA VAL A 29 -12.12 -2.39 -7.57
C VAL A 29 -11.67 -2.42 -9.01
N ASP A 30 -12.35 -3.25 -9.81
CA ASP A 30 -12.05 -3.43 -11.22
C ASP A 30 -12.53 -2.19 -11.98
N VAL A 31 -11.77 -1.11 -11.85
CA VAL A 31 -12.03 0.15 -12.54
C VAL A 31 -11.47 0.03 -13.94
N SER A 32 -12.33 0.19 -14.95
CA SER A 32 -11.88 0.16 -16.34
C SER A 32 -10.80 1.22 -16.60
N ILE A 33 -9.86 0.92 -17.50
CA ILE A 33 -8.82 1.88 -17.90
C ILE A 33 -9.42 3.20 -18.39
N GLY A 34 -10.54 3.14 -19.11
CA GLY A 34 -11.26 4.33 -19.56
C GLY A 34 -11.65 5.26 -18.40
N GLN A 35 -12.17 4.69 -17.30
CA GLN A 35 -12.54 5.46 -16.11
C GLN A 35 -11.29 6.05 -15.42
N GLN A 36 -10.22 5.27 -15.29
CA GLN A 36 -8.95 5.76 -14.72
C GLN A 36 -8.37 6.93 -15.53
N LEU A 37 -8.47 6.88 -16.86
CA LEU A 37 -8.03 7.96 -17.75
C LEU A 37 -8.90 9.23 -17.61
N ILE A 38 -10.22 9.08 -17.43
CA ILE A 38 -11.13 10.20 -17.18
C ILE A 38 -10.78 10.88 -15.85
N ASP A 39 -10.58 10.10 -14.79
CA ASP A 39 -10.25 10.63 -13.47
C ASP A 39 -8.86 11.29 -13.47
N LEU A 40 -7.90 10.71 -14.17
CA LEU A 40 -6.58 11.29 -14.38
C LEU A 40 -6.66 12.65 -15.10
N LYS A 41 -7.50 12.77 -16.14
CA LYS A 41 -7.74 14.05 -16.84
C LYS A 41 -8.35 15.08 -15.90
N ARG A 42 -9.35 14.68 -15.10
CA ARG A 42 -9.99 15.56 -14.11
C ARG A 42 -8.99 16.08 -13.07
N ALA A 43 -8.10 15.21 -12.58
CA ALA A 43 -7.06 15.60 -11.63
C ALA A 43 -6.07 16.63 -12.21
N ARG A 44 -5.74 16.54 -13.51
CA ARG A 44 -4.96 17.59 -14.18
C ARG A 44 -5.76 18.90 -14.28
N GLU A 45 -7.01 18.82 -14.70
CA GLU A 45 -7.86 20.02 -14.90
C GLU A 45 -8.17 20.75 -13.59
N SER A 46 -8.23 20.03 -12.46
CA SER A 46 -8.35 20.64 -11.13
C SER A 46 -7.03 21.20 -10.58
N GLY A 47 -5.92 21.08 -11.32
CA GLY A 47 -4.60 21.53 -10.90
C GLY A 47 -3.91 20.61 -9.90
N ALA A 48 -4.47 19.43 -9.60
CA ALA A 48 -3.84 18.45 -8.72
C ALA A 48 -2.61 17.76 -9.35
N LEU A 49 -2.49 17.82 -10.68
CA LEU A 49 -1.36 17.30 -11.44
C LEU A 49 -0.82 18.33 -12.42
N SER A 50 0.49 18.41 -12.55
CA SER A 50 1.13 19.10 -13.67
C SER A 50 0.88 18.35 -14.99
N GLN A 51 0.99 19.07 -16.12
CA GLN A 51 0.91 18.46 -17.45
C GLN A 51 1.93 17.32 -17.62
N ARG A 52 3.13 17.46 -17.05
CA ARG A 52 4.17 16.42 -17.15
C ARG A 52 3.78 15.16 -16.36
N GLU A 53 3.14 15.29 -15.20
CA GLU A 53 2.68 14.15 -14.40
C GLU A 53 1.52 13.43 -15.07
N TYR A 54 0.57 14.20 -15.61
CA TYR A 54 -0.55 13.68 -16.38
C TYR A 54 -0.07 12.78 -17.53
N GLU A 55 0.85 13.25 -18.38
CA GLU A 55 1.33 12.45 -19.52
C GLU A 55 2.05 11.18 -19.08
N ARG A 56 2.88 11.25 -18.03
CA ARG A 56 3.58 10.07 -17.49
C ARG A 56 2.59 9.03 -16.96
N GLN A 57 1.55 9.46 -16.26
CA GLN A 57 0.54 8.55 -15.72
C GLN A 57 -0.37 7.99 -16.81
N ARG A 58 -0.78 8.82 -17.77
CA ARG A 58 -1.59 8.42 -18.92
C ARG A 58 -0.89 7.34 -19.73
N LYS A 59 0.39 7.54 -20.04
CA LYS A 59 1.20 6.54 -20.74
C LYS A 59 1.25 5.22 -19.99
N ARG A 60 1.55 5.24 -18.68
CA ARG A 60 1.57 4.03 -17.85
C ARG A 60 0.23 3.28 -17.81
N LEU A 61 -0.89 4.01 -17.79
CA LEU A 61 -2.22 3.38 -17.79
C LEU A 61 -2.50 2.68 -19.14
N ILE A 62 -2.13 3.29 -20.26
CA ILE A 62 -2.30 2.69 -21.59
C ILE A 62 -1.36 1.49 -21.75
N ASP A 63 -0.08 1.65 -21.42
CA ASP A 63 0.93 0.59 -21.50
C ASP A 63 0.58 -0.61 -20.59
N SER A 64 -0.34 -0.47 -19.63
CA SER A 64 -0.78 -1.59 -18.75
C SER A 64 -1.77 -2.56 -19.41
N VAL A 65 -2.30 -2.21 -20.58
CA VAL A 65 -3.27 -3.02 -21.33
C VAL A 65 -2.88 -3.32 -22.78
N GLU A 66 -1.71 -2.86 -23.21
CA GLU A 66 -1.05 -3.30 -24.44
C GLU A 66 -0.15 -4.51 -24.17
#